data_AF-A0A1F8H984-F1
#
_entry.id   AF-A0A1F8H984-F1
#
_cell.length_a   1.000
_cell.length_b   1.000
_cell.length_c   1.000
_cell.angle_alpha   90.00
_cell.angle_beta   90.00
_cell.angle_gamma   90.00
#
_symmetry.space_group_name_H-M   'P 1'
#
loop_
_entity.id
_entity.type
_entity.pdbx_description
1 polymer ?
#
loop_
_entity_poly.entity_id
_entity_poly.type
_entity_poly.pdbx_seq_one_letter_code
_entity_poly.pdbx_strand_id
1 'polypeptide(L)'
;MKSYAVSSVSKLANGKRAQVTIPTGKGLNQRSVTRHIGLVGDRWIGFNPDERAIPLNERYEDELTVAKSKLASAEAALKDLRKKLGEVETDTPETIIDAAMLKEMRAELDEAIKIAQNNVYAASADVDNAKEKLNIVRDELPLEVEFFGPGLTY
;
A
#
# COMPACT_ATOMS: atom_id res chain seq x y z
N MET A 1 -6.80 -18.08 -2.19
CA MET A 1 -7.32 -17.33 -3.36
C MET A 1 -8.83 -17.49 -3.37
N LYS A 2 -9.60 -16.41 -3.53
CA LYS A 2 -11.05 -16.52 -3.70
C LYS A 2 -11.36 -17.07 -5.08
N SER A 3 -12.45 -17.84 -5.20
CA SER A 3 -12.82 -18.51 -6.43
C SER A 3 -14.30 -18.28 -6.76
N TYR A 4 -14.63 -18.16 -8.05
CA TYR A 4 -15.99 -17.96 -8.54
C TYR A 4 -16.41 -19.05 -9.51
N ALA A 5 -17.62 -19.58 -9.29
CA ALA A 5 -18.25 -20.50 -10.21
C ALA A 5 -18.85 -19.75 -11.41
N VAL A 6 -18.54 -20.18 -12.63
CA VAL A 6 -19.08 -19.60 -13.86
C VAL A 6 -20.35 -20.33 -14.32
N SER A 7 -21.28 -19.60 -14.94
CA SER A 7 -22.52 -20.15 -15.53
C SER A 7 -22.41 -20.38 -17.04
N SER A 8 -21.53 -19.65 -17.72
CA SER A 8 -21.26 -19.85 -19.15
C SER A 8 -19.81 -19.48 -19.49
N VAL A 9 -19.31 -20.07 -20.57
CA VAL A 9 -17.94 -19.88 -21.08
C VAL A 9 -17.97 -19.75 -22.59
N SER A 10 -17.26 -18.75 -23.10
CA SER A 10 -16.93 -18.58 -24.51
C SER A 10 -15.40 -18.52 -24.64
N LYS A 11 -14.78 -19.59 -25.13
CA LYS A 11 -13.32 -19.65 -25.33
C LYS A 11 -12.93 -18.79 -26.54
N LEU A 12 -11.86 -18.01 -26.40
CA LEU A 12 -11.29 -17.22 -27.48
C LEU A 12 -10.26 -18.03 -28.28
N ALA A 13 -9.95 -17.57 -29.50
CA ALA A 13 -9.27 -18.34 -30.56
C ALA A 13 -7.95 -19.06 -30.19
N ASN A 14 -7.26 -18.65 -29.12
CA ASN A 14 -6.00 -19.25 -28.68
C ASN A 14 -6.13 -20.23 -27.51
N GLY A 15 -7.34 -20.50 -27.02
CA GLY A 15 -7.61 -21.42 -25.90
C GLY A 15 -7.08 -20.97 -24.54
N LYS A 16 -6.32 -19.87 -24.47
CA LYS A 16 -5.70 -19.31 -23.25
C LYS A 16 -6.46 -18.11 -22.69
N ARG A 17 -7.52 -17.69 -23.37
CA ARG A 17 -8.41 -16.62 -22.94
C ARG A 17 -9.84 -17.09 -23.09
N ALA A 18 -10.69 -16.68 -22.18
CA ALA A 18 -12.12 -16.94 -22.25
C ALA A 18 -12.91 -15.73 -21.78
N GLN A 19 -14.13 -15.61 -22.28
CA GLN A 19 -15.14 -14.76 -21.72
C GLN A 19 -16.08 -15.65 -20.89
N VAL A 20 -16.32 -15.28 -19.64
CA VAL A 20 -17.16 -16.04 -18.71
C VAL A 20 -18.28 -15.18 -18.18
N THR A 21 -19.45 -15.78 -17.99
CA THR A 21 -20.54 -15.15 -17.25
C THR A 21 -20.61 -15.76 -15.85
N ILE A 22 -20.73 -14.89 -14.85
CA ILE A 22 -20.71 -15.26 -13.44
C ILE A 22 -22.00 -14.73 -12.82
N PRO A 23 -22.78 -15.59 -12.13
CA PRO A 23 -23.90 -15.10 -11.33
C PRO A 23 -23.37 -14.34 -10.09
N THR A 24 -23.86 -13.14 -9.87
CA THR A 24 -23.55 -12.30 -8.71
C THR A 24 -24.82 -12.01 -7.91
N GLY A 25 -24.71 -11.88 -6.58
CA GLY A 25 -25.89 -11.72 -5.70
C GLY A 25 -26.61 -13.04 -5.38
N LYS A 26 -27.75 -12.96 -4.68
CA LYS A 26 -28.55 -14.11 -4.24
C LYS A 26 -30.06 -13.84 -4.39
N GLY A 27 -30.83 -14.89 -4.66
CA GLY A 27 -32.29 -14.84 -4.73
C GLY A 27 -32.80 -13.88 -5.82
N LEU A 28 -33.81 -13.07 -5.48
CA LEU A 28 -34.42 -12.10 -6.42
C LEU A 28 -33.45 -11.00 -6.90
N ASN A 29 -32.32 -10.80 -6.21
CA ASN A 29 -31.29 -9.83 -6.58
C ASN A 29 -30.13 -10.47 -7.36
N GLN A 30 -30.28 -11.70 -7.84
CA GLN A 30 -29.25 -12.35 -8.64
C GLN A 30 -29.09 -11.62 -9.98
N ARG A 31 -27.87 -11.19 -10.26
CA ARG A 31 -27.43 -10.58 -11.50
C ARG A 31 -26.43 -11.51 -12.17
N SER A 32 -26.07 -11.20 -13.40
CA SER A 32 -24.97 -11.86 -14.08
C SER A 32 -24.03 -10.82 -14.65
N VAL A 33 -22.74 -11.06 -14.51
CA VAL A 33 -21.70 -10.20 -15.07
C VAL A 33 -20.79 -11.03 -15.96
N THR A 34 -20.44 -10.44 -17.09
CA THR A 34 -19.51 -11.06 -18.04
C THR A 34 -18.12 -10.47 -17.84
N ARG A 35 -17.10 -11.33 -17.88
CA ARG A 35 -15.70 -10.99 -17.63
C ARG A 35 -14.78 -11.71 -18.61
N HIS A 36 -13.63 -11.09 -18.87
CA HIS A 36 -12.53 -11.74 -19.58
C HIS A 36 -11.55 -12.33 -18.57
N ILE A 37 -11.13 -13.56 -18.82
CA ILE A 37 -10.20 -14.31 -17.98
C ILE A 37 -9.07 -14.90 -18.83
N GLY A 38 -7.93 -15.14 -18.20
CA GLY A 38 -6.75 -15.74 -18.83
C GLY A 38 -6.30 -17.00 -18.10
N LEU A 39 -5.64 -17.88 -18.83
CA LEU A 39 -5.02 -19.08 -18.27
C LEU A 39 -3.60 -18.78 -17.79
N VAL A 40 -3.35 -18.96 -16.49
CA VAL A 40 -2.05 -18.75 -15.84
C VAL A 40 -1.63 -20.05 -15.16
N GLY A 41 -0.66 -20.75 -15.77
CA GLY A 41 -0.37 -22.14 -15.41
C GLY A 41 -1.62 -23.00 -15.56
N ASP A 42 -1.99 -23.70 -14.49
CA ASP A 42 -3.20 -24.51 -14.42
C ASP A 42 -4.34 -23.82 -13.65
N ARG A 43 -4.43 -22.49 -13.70
CA ARG A 43 -5.59 -21.75 -13.16
C ARG A 43 -6.14 -20.69 -14.12
N TRP A 44 -7.46 -20.56 -14.15
CA TRP A 44 -8.18 -19.53 -14.89
C TRP A 44 -8.35 -18.29 -14.01
N ILE A 45 -7.61 -17.22 -14.31
CA ILE A 45 -7.54 -16.02 -13.46
C ILE A 45 -8.15 -14.82 -14.18
N GLY A 46 -8.81 -13.95 -13.42
CA GLY A 46 -9.24 -12.63 -13.90
C GLY A 46 -9.63 -11.72 -12.76
N PHE A 47 -10.19 -10.55 -13.10
CA PHE A 47 -10.57 -9.57 -12.09
C PHE A 47 -11.80 -9.99 -11.29
N ASN A 48 -11.77 -9.64 -10.00
CA ASN A 48 -12.86 -9.87 -9.07
C ASN A 48 -14.17 -9.23 -9.57
N PRO A 49 -15.28 -9.98 -9.59
CA PRO A 49 -16.56 -9.44 -10.04
C PRO A 49 -17.17 -8.42 -9.07
N ASP A 50 -16.73 -8.35 -7.81
CA ASP A 50 -17.17 -7.30 -6.87
C ASP A 50 -16.60 -5.94 -7.32
N GLU A 51 -17.51 -5.03 -7.67
CA GLU A 51 -17.19 -3.70 -8.21
C GLU A 51 -16.40 -2.83 -7.21
N ARG A 52 -16.38 -3.19 -5.92
CA ARG A 52 -15.61 -2.49 -4.90
C ARG A 52 -14.13 -2.86 -4.91
N ALA A 53 -13.73 -3.96 -5.55
CA ALA A 53 -12.37 -4.50 -5.47
C ALA A 53 -11.32 -3.54 -6.05
N ILE A 54 -11.57 -3.02 -7.25
CA ILE A 54 -10.66 -2.08 -7.92
C ILE A 54 -10.50 -0.78 -7.10
N PRO A 55 -11.57 0.00 -6.83
CA PRO A 55 -11.42 1.29 -6.16
C PRO A 55 -10.88 1.18 -4.73
N LEU A 56 -11.15 0.08 -4.01
CA LEU A 56 -10.59 -0.11 -2.67
C LEU A 56 -9.10 -0.48 -2.70
N ASN A 57 -8.65 -1.31 -3.66
CA ASN A 57 -7.22 -1.60 -3.81
C ASN A 57 -6.47 -0.32 -4.19
N GLU A 58 -6.95 0.42 -5.20
CA GLU A 58 -6.33 1.69 -5.64
C GLU A 58 -6.25 2.70 -4.48
N ARG A 59 -7.36 2.89 -3.76
CA ARG A 59 -7.40 3.81 -2.61
C ARG A 59 -6.38 3.44 -1.54
N TYR A 60 -6.26 2.17 -1.15
CA TYR A 60 -5.33 1.78 -0.09
C TYR A 60 -3.87 1.72 -0.56
N GLU A 61 -3.61 1.50 -1.84
CA GLU A 61 -2.30 1.68 -2.46
C GLU A 61 -1.88 3.16 -2.46
N ASP A 62 -2.80 4.07 -2.74
CA ASP A 62 -2.58 5.51 -2.62
C ASP A 62 -2.33 5.94 -1.17
N GLU A 63 -3.16 5.49 -0.22
CA GLU A 63 -2.96 5.75 1.22
C GLU A 63 -1.57 5.28 1.68
N LEU A 64 -1.13 4.09 1.26
CA LEU A 64 0.20 3.56 1.57
C LEU A 64 1.32 4.39 0.93
N THR A 65 1.14 4.82 -0.31
CA THR A 65 2.12 5.64 -1.03
C THR A 65 2.32 7.00 -0.34
N VAL A 66 1.21 7.64 0.05
CA VAL A 66 1.23 8.90 0.81
C VAL A 66 1.91 8.71 2.16
N ALA A 67 1.60 7.64 2.90
CA ALA A 67 2.22 7.35 4.18
C ALA A 67 3.74 7.17 4.06
N LYS A 68 4.21 6.41 3.06
CA LYS A 68 5.64 6.23 2.79
C LYS A 68 6.34 7.55 2.46
N SER A 69 5.69 8.43 1.68
CA SER A 69 6.25 9.74 1.36
C SER A 69 6.40 10.61 2.61
N LYS A 70 5.44 10.55 3.55
CA LYS A 70 5.52 11.27 4.83
C LYS A 70 6.66 10.74 5.70
N LEU A 71 6.80 9.42 5.80
CA LEU A 71 7.90 8.79 6.53
C LEU A 71 9.26 9.22 5.98
N ALA A 72 9.45 9.13 4.66
CA ALA A 72 10.69 9.55 4.00
C ALA A 72 11.03 11.02 4.28
N SER A 73 10.02 11.89 4.28
CA SER A 73 10.19 13.31 4.59
C SER A 73 10.60 13.55 6.05
N ALA A 74 9.99 12.82 6.99
CA ALA A 74 10.33 12.90 8.41
C ALA A 74 11.74 12.37 8.70
N GLU A 75 12.13 11.27 8.06
CA GLU A 75 13.48 10.69 8.17
C GLU A 75 14.55 11.66 7.63
N ALA A 76 14.27 12.31 6.49
CA ALA A 76 15.16 13.32 5.93
C ALA A 76 15.34 14.51 6.88
N ALA A 77 14.25 15.04 7.45
CA ALA A 77 14.32 16.12 8.42
C ALA A 77 15.12 15.74 9.67
N LEU A 78 14.92 14.53 10.21
CA LEU A 78 15.69 14.03 11.36
C LEU A 78 17.19 13.90 11.01
N LYS A 79 17.51 13.41 9.81
CA LYS A 79 18.90 13.29 9.35
C LYS A 79 19.58 14.65 9.25
N ASP A 80 18.89 15.65 8.70
CA ASP A 80 19.43 17.01 8.57
C ASP A 80 19.66 17.67 9.93
N LEU A 81 18.76 17.48 10.90
CA LEU A 81 18.95 17.98 12.26
C LEU A 81 20.15 17.31 12.96
N ARG A 82 20.31 15.99 12.82
CA ARG A 82 21.47 15.27 13.36
C ARG A 82 22.78 15.74 12.74
N LYS A 83 22.77 16.05 11.44
CA LYS A 83 23.94 16.62 10.76
C LYS A 83 24.31 17.98 11.34
N LYS A 84 23.33 18.88 11.51
CA LYS A 84 23.54 20.20 12.12
C LYS A 84 24.07 20.09 13.54
N LEU A 85 23.54 19.17 14.35
CA LEU A 85 24.07 18.92 15.69
C LEU A 85 25.54 18.51 15.65
N GLY A 86 25.91 17.59 14.75
CA GLY A 86 27.30 17.19 14.56
C GLY A 86 28.23 18.35 14.17
N GLU A 87 27.77 19.26 13.31
CA GLU A 87 28.51 20.48 12.94
C GLU A 87 28.76 21.36 14.18
N VAL A 88 27.70 21.64 14.97
CA VAL A 88 27.78 22.44 16.20
C VAL A 88 28.62 21.75 17.30
N GLU A 89 28.66 20.43 17.34
CA GLU A 89 29.48 19.66 18.28
C GLU A 89 30.98 19.77 17.98
N THR A 90 31.34 19.84 16.70
CA THR A 90 32.73 19.97 16.24
C THR A 90 33.25 21.40 16.22
N ASP A 91 32.37 22.39 16.35
CA ASP A 91 32.76 23.80 16.37
C ASP A 91 33.57 24.16 17.62
N THR A 92 34.64 24.91 17.40
CA THR A 92 35.56 25.32 18.48
C THR A 92 35.29 26.79 18.84
N PRO A 93 34.81 27.11 20.04
CA PRO A 93 34.52 28.49 20.43
C PRO A 93 35.80 29.31 20.58
N GLU A 94 35.81 30.52 20.01
CA GLU A 94 36.93 31.48 20.15
C GLU A 94 36.76 32.37 21.38
N THR A 95 35.51 32.60 21.82
CA THR A 95 35.18 33.41 23.00
C THR A 95 34.24 32.69 23.98
N ILE A 96 34.13 33.23 25.20
CA ILE A 96 33.17 32.75 26.22
C ILE A 96 31.71 32.96 25.72
N ILE A 97 31.47 34.01 24.94
CA ILE A 97 30.15 34.29 24.35
C ILE A 97 29.81 33.21 23.31
N ASP A 98 30.76 32.87 22.44
CA ASP A 98 30.57 31.80 21.44
C ASP A 98 30.31 30.45 22.12
N ALA A 99 31.01 30.15 23.20
CA ALA A 99 30.79 28.93 23.98
C ALA A 99 29.37 28.87 24.57
N ALA A 100 28.83 30.00 25.04
CA ALA A 100 27.47 30.07 25.55
C ALA A 100 26.43 29.90 24.43
N MET A 101 26.63 30.54 23.28
CA MET A 101 25.75 30.43 22.11
C MET A 101 25.73 29.00 21.55
N LEU A 102 26.89 28.35 21.39
CA LEU A 102 26.97 26.97 20.94
C LEU A 102 26.24 26.02 21.90
N LYS A 103 26.31 26.27 23.21
CA LYS A 103 25.57 25.47 24.21
C LYS A 103 24.06 25.62 24.06
N GLU A 104 23.57 26.83 23.83
CA GLU A 104 22.14 27.09 23.60
C GLU A 104 21.67 26.43 22.29
N MET A 105 22.42 26.61 21.19
CA MET A 105 22.13 25.97 19.91
C MET A 105 22.08 24.44 20.02
N ARG A 106 22.98 23.82 20.79
CA ARG A 106 22.94 22.37 21.05
C ARG A 106 21.64 21.95 21.74
N ALA A 107 21.23 22.68 22.78
CA ALA A 107 20.00 22.38 23.51
C ALA A 107 18.76 22.52 22.62
N GLU A 108 18.70 23.54 21.77
CA GLU A 108 17.62 23.72 20.81
C GLU A 108 17.58 22.60 19.76
N LEU A 109 18.75 22.21 19.23
CA LEU A 109 18.87 21.11 18.27
C LEU A 109 18.48 19.77 18.88
N ASP A 110 18.88 19.49 20.12
CA ASP A 110 18.49 18.27 20.83
C ASP A 110 16.97 18.17 20.99
N GLU A 111 16.30 19.27 21.34
CA GLU A 111 14.85 19.30 21.46
C GLU A 111 14.17 19.13 20.09
N ALA A 112 14.66 19.81 19.05
CA ALA A 112 14.18 19.64 17.68
C ALA A 112 14.35 18.20 17.19
N ILE A 113 15.46 17.53 17.53
CA ILE A 113 15.73 16.13 17.19
C ILE A 113 14.72 15.21 17.89
N LYS A 114 14.40 15.43 19.17
CA LYS A 114 13.37 14.63 19.87
C LYS A 114 12.02 14.77 19.20
N ILE A 115 11.61 15.99 18.84
CA ILE A 115 10.36 16.23 18.11
C ILE A 115 10.39 15.50 16.75
N ALA A 116 11.48 15.59 16.01
CA ALA A 116 11.64 14.92 14.72
C ALA A 116 11.61 13.39 14.86
N GLN A 117 12.19 12.82 15.91
CA GLN A 117 12.11 11.38 16.21
C GLN A 117 10.66 10.94 16.47
N ASN A 118 9.89 11.72 17.24
CA ASN A 118 8.47 11.45 17.46
C ASN A 118 7.67 11.52 16.15
N ASN A 119 7.99 12.46 15.26
CA ASN A 119 7.36 12.55 13.95
C ASN A 119 7.67 11.34 13.06
N VAL A 120 8.92 10.84 13.08
CA VAL A 120 9.30 9.60 12.39
C VAL A 120 8.52 8.41 12.94
N TYR A 121 8.41 8.28 14.27
CA TYR A 121 7.63 7.22 14.91
C TYR A 121 6.16 7.26 14.49
N ALA A 122 5.52 8.43 14.54
CA ALA A 122 4.13 8.60 14.11
C ALA A 122 3.94 8.26 12.61
N ALA A 123 4.85 8.74 11.75
CA ALA A 123 4.79 8.44 10.32
C ALA A 123 5.02 6.95 10.01
N SER A 124 5.85 6.26 10.80
CA SER A 124 6.03 4.81 10.70
C SER A 124 4.74 4.07 11.05
N ALA A 125 4.06 4.47 12.13
CA ALA A 125 2.78 3.88 12.51
C ALA A 125 1.70 4.09 11.43
N ASP A 126 1.69 5.25 10.76
CA ASP A 126 0.80 5.50 9.62
C ASP A 126 1.08 4.55 8.44
N VAL A 127 2.35 4.24 8.15
CA VAL A 127 2.74 3.27 7.11
C VAL A 127 2.25 1.87 7.46
N ASP A 128 2.44 1.44 8.71
CA ASP A 128 2.01 0.12 9.16
C ASP A 128 0.48 -0.03 9.09
N ASN A 129 -0.27 0.99 9.53
CA ASN A 129 -1.73 1.02 9.44
C ASN A 129 -2.22 0.98 7.98
N ALA A 130 -1.62 1.78 7.09
CA ALA A 130 -1.98 1.76 5.67
C ALA A 130 -1.68 0.40 5.02
N LYS A 131 -0.56 -0.22 5.39
CA LYS A 131 -0.18 -1.56 4.94
C LYS A 131 -1.16 -2.63 5.44
N GLU A 132 -1.58 -2.55 6.71
CA GLU A 132 -2.56 -3.46 7.29
C GLU A 132 -3.90 -3.36 6.58
N LYS A 133 -4.43 -2.16 6.35
CA LYS A 133 -5.66 -1.95 5.57
C LYS A 133 -5.57 -2.55 4.17
N LEU A 134 -4.45 -2.32 3.48
CA LEU A 134 -4.24 -2.86 2.14
C LEU A 134 -4.20 -4.41 2.16
N ASN A 135 -3.56 -5.00 3.17
CA ASN A 135 -3.53 -6.46 3.33
C ASN A 135 -4.93 -7.03 3.59
N ILE A 136 -5.70 -6.42 4.50
CA ILE A 136 -7.09 -6.81 4.78
C ILE A 136 -7.91 -6.78 3.49
N VAL A 137 -7.81 -5.72 2.70
CA VAL A 137 -8.54 -5.65 1.42
C VAL A 137 -8.04 -6.66 0.40
N ARG A 138 -6.74 -6.95 0.33
CA ARG A 138 -6.22 -7.98 -0.58
C ARG A 138 -6.67 -9.39 -0.17
N ASP A 139 -6.86 -9.64 1.11
CA ASP A 139 -7.35 -10.94 1.61
C ASP A 139 -8.88 -11.07 1.50
N GLU A 140 -9.62 -10.03 1.88
CA GLU A 140 -11.08 -10.01 1.87
C GLU A 140 -11.68 -9.68 0.50
N LEU A 141 -10.97 -8.94 -0.33
CA LEU A 141 -11.45 -8.49 -1.63
C LEU A 141 -10.29 -8.43 -2.64
N PRO A 142 -9.64 -9.59 -2.91
CA PRO A 142 -8.52 -9.67 -3.83
C PRO A 142 -8.91 -9.13 -5.20
N LEU A 143 -8.01 -8.37 -5.83
CA LEU A 143 -8.22 -7.82 -7.17
C LEU A 143 -8.34 -8.94 -8.22
N GLU A 144 -7.50 -9.96 -8.10
CA GLU A 144 -7.49 -11.13 -8.99
C GLU A 144 -8.00 -12.38 -8.27
N VAL A 145 -8.87 -13.12 -8.96
CA VAL A 145 -9.53 -14.31 -8.42
C VAL A 145 -9.53 -15.43 -9.45
N GLU A 146 -9.67 -16.65 -8.93
CA GLU A 146 -9.76 -17.85 -9.77
C GLU A 146 -11.19 -18.09 -10.20
N PHE A 147 -11.36 -18.57 -11.43
CA PHE A 147 -12.65 -18.94 -12.00
C PHE A 147 -12.67 -20.43 -12.30
N PHE A 148 -13.76 -21.09 -11.94
CA PHE A 148 -13.96 -22.51 -12.17
C PHE A 148 -15.38 -22.79 -12.65
N GLY A 149 -15.57 -23.89 -13.35
CA GLY A 149 -16.89 -24.33 -13.79
C GLY A 149 -16.90 -25.03 -15.14
N PRO A 150 -18.09 -25.39 -15.64
CA PRO A 150 -18.25 -26.12 -16.88
C PRO A 150 -17.58 -25.39 -18.06
N GLY A 151 -16.73 -26.09 -18.81
CA GLY A 151 -16.03 -25.51 -19.96
C GLY A 151 -14.70 -24.81 -19.65
N LEU A 152 -14.31 -24.67 -18.38
CA LEU A 152 -12.99 -24.18 -17.95
C LEU A 152 -12.01 -25.33 -17.65
N THR A 153 -11.95 -26.34 -18.53
CA THR A 153 -10.97 -27.44 -18.44
C THR A 153 -9.78 -27.18 -19.36
N TYR A 154 -8.61 -27.67 -18.92
CA TYR A 154 -7.37 -27.78 -19.71
C TYR A 154 -7.57 -28.66 -20.94
#